data_AF-A0A7Z9F1S6-F1
#
_entry.id   AF-A0A7Z9F1S6-F1
#
_cell.length_a   1.000
_cell.length_b   1.000
_cell.length_c   1.000
_cell.angle_alpha   90.00
_cell.angle_beta   90.00
_cell.angle_gamma   90.00
#
_symmetry.space_group_name_H-M   'P 1'
#
loop_
_entity.id
_entity.type
_entity.pdbx_description
1 polymer ?
#
loop_
_entity_poly.entity_id
_entity_poly.type
_entity_poly.pdbx_seq_one_letter_code
_entity_poly.pdbx_strand_id
1 'polypeptide(L)'
;MTSTDQPQVDTSGFNTNSGPSGLKITDMRIAVVGHGGWRWPIIKLYTNQGIVGLGEVRDGASARYALMLKSRLLGDNPCDIDRLFRKITQFGGDGRLGGGVCGVEMAL
;
A
#
# COMPACT_ATOMS: atom_id res chain seq x y z
N MET A 1 -25.85 -13.56 -27.29
CA MET A 1 -24.44 -13.21 -27.03
C MET A 1 -24.35 -11.69 -27.06
N THR A 2 -24.64 -11.03 -25.93
CA THR A 2 -24.62 -9.57 -25.84
C THR A 2 -23.19 -9.12 -25.62
N SER A 3 -22.58 -8.56 -26.65
CA SER A 3 -21.34 -7.80 -26.56
C SER A 3 -21.55 -6.67 -25.57
N THR A 4 -20.87 -6.73 -24.43
CA THR A 4 -20.84 -5.61 -23.47
C THR A 4 -20.02 -4.51 -24.11
N ASP A 5 -20.71 -3.50 -24.62
CA ASP A 5 -20.11 -2.27 -25.12
C ASP A 5 -19.44 -1.58 -23.92
N GLN A 6 -18.11 -1.65 -23.84
CA GLN A 6 -17.39 -0.89 -22.83
C GLN A 6 -17.39 0.58 -23.28
N PRO A 7 -17.75 1.53 -22.42
CA PRO A 7 -17.78 2.94 -22.80
C PRO A 7 -16.37 3.37 -23.24
N GLN A 8 -16.23 3.81 -24.49
CA GLN A 8 -15.01 4.45 -24.96
C GLN A 8 -14.85 5.79 -24.23
N VAL A 9 -13.81 5.87 -23.39
CA VAL A 9 -13.43 7.12 -22.73
C VAL A 9 -12.73 7.99 -23.76
N ASP A 10 -13.29 9.15 -24.06
CA ASP A 10 -12.62 10.18 -24.86
C ASP A 10 -11.40 10.69 -24.10
N THR A 11 -10.22 10.45 -24.65
CA THR A 11 -8.92 10.78 -24.05
C THR A 11 -8.30 12.04 -24.66
N SER A 12 -9.01 12.73 -25.57
CA SER A 12 -8.49 13.84 -26.39
C SER A 12 -8.12 15.13 -25.63
N GLY A 13 -8.09 15.12 -24.29
CA GLY A 13 -7.76 16.27 -23.46
C GLY A 13 -6.86 16.01 -22.24
N PHE A 14 -6.35 14.80 -22.03
CA PHE A 14 -5.50 14.50 -20.87
C PHE A 14 -4.43 13.43 -21.13
N ASN A 15 -3.35 13.49 -20.35
CA ASN A 15 -2.21 12.58 -20.48
C ASN A 15 -2.58 11.18 -19.95
N THR A 16 -2.52 10.18 -20.82
CA THR A 16 -2.87 8.78 -20.49
C THR A 16 -1.69 7.96 -19.94
N ASN A 17 -0.47 8.51 -19.92
CA ASN A 17 0.73 7.78 -19.50
C ASN A 17 0.72 7.36 -18.02
N SER A 18 -0.10 7.98 -17.17
CA SER A 18 -0.16 7.67 -15.73
C SER A 18 -1.22 6.63 -15.35
N GLY A 19 -2.23 6.38 -16.19
CA GLY A 19 -3.29 5.37 -16.03
C GLY A 19 -3.58 4.91 -14.59
N PRO A 20 -3.97 5.81 -13.65
CA PRO A 20 -3.99 5.50 -12.22
C PRO A 20 -5.02 4.43 -11.85
N SER A 21 -6.08 4.27 -12.65
CA SER A 21 -7.06 3.20 -12.50
C SER A 21 -6.48 1.79 -12.70
N GLY A 22 -5.39 1.67 -13.47
CA GLY A 22 -4.68 0.42 -13.73
C GLY A 22 -3.52 0.14 -12.77
N LEU A 23 -3.26 1.02 -11.80
CA LEU A 23 -2.20 0.85 -10.82
C LEU A 23 -2.58 -0.24 -9.82
N LYS A 24 -1.64 -1.14 -9.52
CA LYS A 24 -1.84 -2.28 -8.62
C LYS A 24 -0.61 -2.53 -7.79
N ILE A 25 -0.80 -2.80 -6.50
CA ILE A 25 0.27 -3.22 -5.60
C ILE A 25 0.72 -4.64 -6.00
N THR A 26 2.00 -4.82 -6.29
CA THR A 26 2.58 -6.10 -6.73
C THR A 26 3.43 -6.76 -5.66
N ASP A 27 4.03 -5.98 -4.77
CA ASP A 27 4.85 -6.51 -3.68
C ASP A 27 4.92 -5.54 -2.50
N MET A 28 5.22 -6.08 -1.33
CA MET A 28 5.57 -5.32 -0.14
C MET A 28 6.81 -5.95 0.50
N ARG A 29 7.82 -5.11 0.73
CA ARG A 29 9.07 -5.51 1.38
C ARG A 29 9.32 -4.65 2.60
N ILE A 30 10.07 -5.19 3.54
CA ILE A 30 10.43 -4.48 4.77
C ILE A 30 11.93 -4.60 4.97
N ALA A 31 12.59 -3.47 5.22
CA ALA A 31 13.95 -3.40 5.70
C ALA A 31 13.92 -2.92 7.15
N VAL A 32 14.55 -3.66 8.07
CA VAL A 32 14.62 -3.24 9.47
C VAL A 32 15.97 -2.60 9.70
N VAL A 33 15.99 -1.30 9.97
CA VAL A 33 17.19 -0.57 10.40
C VAL A 33 17.14 -0.38 11.91
N GLY A 34 18.29 -0.35 12.57
CA GLY A 34 18.35 -0.29 14.02
C GLY A 34 19.74 -0.01 14.57
N HIS A 35 19.80 0.67 15.71
CA HIS A 35 21.01 0.91 16.49
C HIS A 35 20.65 1.05 17.97
N GLY A 36 21.56 0.68 18.88
CA GLY A 36 21.36 0.88 20.33
C GLY A 36 20.11 0.18 20.90
N GLY A 37 19.71 -0.98 20.34
CA GLY A 37 18.51 -1.71 20.75
C GLY A 37 17.20 -1.21 20.15
N TRP A 38 17.22 -0.11 19.38
CA TRP A 38 16.07 0.38 18.64
C TRP A 38 15.96 -0.26 17.26
N ARG A 39 14.73 -0.29 16.75
CA ARG A 39 14.39 -0.76 15.40
C ARG A 39 13.35 0.14 14.77
N TRP A 40 13.52 0.38 13.48
CA TRP A 40 12.63 1.15 12.61
C TRP A 40 12.39 0.32 11.34
N PRO A 41 11.31 -0.48 11.29
CA PRO A 41 10.96 -1.21 10.09
C PRO A 41 10.45 -0.27 9.00
N ILE A 42 11.19 -0.16 7.90
CA ILE A 42 10.84 0.63 6.72
C ILE A 42 10.09 -0.26 5.74
N ILE A 43 8.90 0.16 5.33
CA ILE A 43 8.06 -0.50 4.33
C ILE A 43 8.40 0.07 2.95
N LYS A 44 8.45 -0.81 1.96
CA LYS A 44 8.50 -0.46 0.54
C LYS A 44 7.42 -1.21 -0.22
N LEU A 45 6.45 -0.47 -0.76
CA LEU A 45 5.40 -0.98 -1.63
C LEU A 45 5.83 -0.83 -3.09
N TYR A 46 5.62 -1.88 -3.87
CA TYR A 46 5.89 -1.91 -5.30
C TYR A 46 4.57 -1.97 -6.07
N THR A 47 4.55 -1.31 -7.22
CA THR A 47 3.40 -1.34 -8.13
C THR A 47 3.78 -1.91 -9.49
N ASN A 48 2.77 -2.28 -10.28
CA ASN A 48 2.94 -2.77 -11.66
C ASN A 48 3.45 -1.70 -12.66
N GLN A 49 3.41 -0.42 -12.30
CA GLN A 49 3.87 0.69 -13.14
C GLN A 49 5.22 1.27 -12.68
N GLY A 50 5.91 0.59 -11.75
CA GLY A 50 7.23 1.00 -11.28
C GLY A 50 7.24 2.11 -10.23
N ILE A 51 6.07 2.62 -9.82
CA ILE A 51 5.92 3.54 -8.70
C ILE A 51 6.16 2.78 -7.40
N VAL A 52 6.88 3.41 -6.48
CA VAL A 52 7.18 2.86 -5.16
C VAL A 52 6.68 3.78 -4.05
N GLY A 53 6.02 3.18 -3.08
CA GLY A 53 5.57 3.85 -1.87
C GLY A 53 6.45 3.49 -0.68
N LEU A 54 6.71 4.46 0.21
CA LEU A 54 7.54 4.28 1.39
C LEU A 54 6.78 4.67 2.65
N GLY A 55 6.94 3.87 3.69
CA GLY A 55 6.38 4.18 5.00
C GLY A 55 7.22 3.53 6.09
N GLU A 56 6.90 3.82 7.34
CA GLU A 56 7.63 3.30 8.48
C GLU A 56 6.66 2.72 9.51
N VAL A 57 6.98 1.53 9.99
CA VAL A 57 6.33 1.00 11.18
C VAL A 57 6.93 1.71 12.39
N ARG A 58 6.06 2.28 13.23
CA ARG A 58 6.40 2.99 14.46
C ARG A 58 7.65 2.48 15.21
N ASP A 59 8.40 3.41 15.80
CA ASP A 59 9.53 3.18 16.72
C ASP A 59 9.39 1.94 17.63
N GLY A 60 10.36 1.03 17.55
CA GLY A 60 10.41 -0.16 18.41
C GLY A 60 9.36 -1.23 18.13
N ALA A 61 8.41 -0.99 17.21
CA ALA A 61 7.42 -1.98 16.81
C ALA A 61 8.03 -3.04 15.88
N SER A 62 7.32 -4.16 15.75
CA SER A 62 7.79 -5.30 14.97
C SER A 62 7.38 -5.16 13.51
N ALA A 63 8.28 -5.49 12.58
CA ALA A 63 8.00 -5.61 11.15
C ALA A 63 6.80 -6.53 10.85
N ARG A 64 6.49 -7.48 11.74
CA ARG A 64 5.38 -8.42 11.61
C ARG A 64 4.02 -7.73 11.51
N TYR A 65 3.82 -6.60 12.18
CA TYR A 65 2.55 -5.87 12.15
C TYR A 65 2.24 -5.30 10.76
N ALA A 66 3.25 -4.90 10.00
CA ALA A 66 3.06 -4.55 8.60
C ALA A 66 3.01 -5.79 7.71
N LEU A 67 3.90 -6.77 7.93
CA LEU A 67 4.00 -7.95 7.05
C LEU A 67 2.70 -8.75 6.98
N MET A 68 1.93 -8.84 8.08
CA MET A 68 0.63 -9.50 8.09
C MET A 68 -0.43 -8.81 7.22
N LEU A 69 -0.23 -7.53 6.86
CA LEU A 69 -1.14 -6.78 5.99
C LEU A 69 -0.86 -7.02 4.50
N LYS A 70 0.33 -7.55 4.15
CA LYS A 70 0.76 -7.78 2.76
C LYS A 70 -0.29 -8.52 1.93
N SER A 71 -0.73 -9.69 2.40
CA SER A 71 -1.69 -10.54 1.69
C SER A 71 -3.04 -9.87 1.46
N ARG A 72 -3.34 -8.80 2.19
CA ARG A 72 -4.58 -8.03 2.08
C ARG A 72 -4.48 -6.87 1.10
N LEU A 73 -3.29 -6.54 0.59
CA LEU A 73 -3.07 -5.38 -0.28
C LEU A 73 -2.63 -5.76 -1.69
N LEU A 74 -2.03 -6.94 -1.86
CA LEU A 74 -1.57 -7.39 -3.18
C LEU A 74 -2.73 -7.43 -4.18
N GLY A 75 -2.53 -6.80 -5.33
CA GLY A 75 -3.49 -6.71 -6.43
C GLY A 75 -4.51 -5.56 -6.31
N ASP A 76 -4.63 -4.93 -5.13
CA ASP A 76 -5.48 -3.75 -4.97
C ASP A 76 -4.82 -2.50 -5.59
N ASN A 77 -5.67 -1.54 -5.99
CA ASN A 77 -5.21 -0.23 -6.46
C ASN A 77 -4.85 0.66 -5.26
N PRO A 78 -3.59 1.15 -5.15
CA PRO A 78 -3.18 1.97 -4.01
C PRO A 78 -3.93 3.31 -3.91
N CYS A 79 -4.52 3.80 -5.01
CA CYS A 79 -5.30 5.04 -5.01
C CYS A 79 -6.66 4.91 -4.29
N ASP A 80 -7.13 3.70 -3.98
CA ASP A 80 -8.37 3.46 -3.21
C ASP A 80 -8.14 3.60 -1.69
N ILE A 81 -7.54 4.71 -1.25
CA ILE A 81 -7.01 4.89 0.12
C ILE A 81 -8.05 4.57 1.21
N ASP A 82 -9.26 5.15 1.13
CA ASP A 82 -10.31 4.94 2.14
C ASP A 82 -10.72 3.48 2.28
N ARG A 83 -10.87 2.78 1.15
CA ARG A 83 -11.26 1.36 1.13
C ARG A 83 -10.15 0.51 1.73
N LEU A 84 -8.90 0.77 1.32
CA LEU A 84 -7.72 0.07 1.80
C LEU A 84 -7.51 0.31 3.29
N PHE A 85 -7.57 1.56 3.75
CA PHE A 85 -7.43 1.92 5.15
C PHE A 85 -8.49 1.23 6.02
N ARG A 86 -9.77 1.27 5.62
CA ARG A 86 -10.83 0.54 6.33
C ARG A 86 -10.62 -0.96 6.36
N LYS A 87 -10.06 -1.54 5.28
CA LYS A 87 -9.71 -2.97 5.21
C LYS A 87 -8.62 -3.33 6.22
N ILE A 88 -7.59 -2.48 6.40
CA ILE A 88 -6.45 -2.78 7.26
C ILE A 88 -6.59 -2.29 8.71
N THR A 89 -7.39 -1.24 8.97
CA THR A 89 -7.47 -0.58 10.29
C THR A 89 -7.96 -1.49 11.41
N GLN A 90 -8.81 -2.47 11.09
CA GLN A 90 -9.27 -3.50 12.03
C GLN A 90 -8.15 -4.38 12.60
N PHE A 91 -6.96 -4.37 11.98
CA PHE A 91 -5.78 -5.08 12.46
C PHE A 91 -4.80 -4.15 13.19
N GLY A 92 -5.15 -2.87 13.29
CA GLY A 92 -4.49 -1.92 14.16
C GLY A 92 -5.00 -2.11 15.60
N GLY A 93 -4.06 -2.07 16.55
CA GLY A 93 -4.37 -1.99 17.98
C GLY A 93 -3.65 -0.79 18.59
N ASP A 94 -3.57 -0.76 19.90
CA ASP A 94 -2.99 0.39 20.61
C ASP A 94 -1.47 0.51 20.44
N GLY A 95 -0.99 1.75 20.43
CA GLY A 95 0.43 2.10 20.43
C GLY A 95 1.22 1.45 19.31
N ARG A 96 2.17 0.56 19.67
CA ARG A 96 3.06 -0.10 18.71
C ARG A 96 2.36 -1.13 17.81
N LEU A 97 1.19 -1.63 18.21
CA LEU A 97 0.40 -2.55 17.40
C LEU A 97 -0.17 -1.86 16.15
N GLY A 98 -0.68 -0.63 16.30
CA GLY A 98 -1.19 0.19 15.21
C GLY A 98 -0.13 0.69 14.23
N GLY A 99 1.16 0.62 14.60
CA GLY A 99 2.27 1.08 13.76
C GLY A 99 2.33 0.40 12.39
N GLY A 100 1.87 -0.86 12.28
CA GLY A 100 1.81 -1.55 10.99
C GLY A 100 0.79 -0.93 10.02
N VAL A 101 -0.37 -0.52 10.53
CA VAL A 101 -1.44 0.11 9.73
C VAL A 101 -1.02 1.49 9.26
N CYS A 102 -0.54 2.34 10.17
CA CYS A 102 -0.07 3.69 9.84
C CYS A 102 1.11 3.65 8.86
N GLY A 103 2.09 2.77 9.07
CA GLY A 103 3.22 2.65 8.16
C GLY A 103 2.84 2.20 6.75
N VAL A 104 1.81 1.34 6.63
CA VAL A 104 1.27 0.95 5.33
C VAL A 104 0.50 2.10 4.68
N GLU A 105 -0.35 2.81 5.44
CA GLU A 105 -1.13 3.93 4.92
C GLU A 105 -0.24 5.05 4.38
N MET A 106 0.84 5.40 5.09
CA MET A 106 1.83 6.37 4.61
C MET A 106 2.55 5.93 3.32
N ALA A 107 2.60 4.61 3.06
CA ALA A 107 3.21 4.05 1.87
C ALA A 107 2.24 3.94 0.68
N LEU A 108 0.93 4.08 0.88
CA LEU A 108 -0.08 4.08 -0.19
C LEU A 108 -0.09 5.44 -0.90
#